data_AF-U7QH11-F1
#
_entry.id   AF-U7QH11-F1
#
_cell.length_a   1.000
_cell.length_b   1.000
_cell.length_c   1.000
_cell.angle_alpha   90.00
_cell.angle_beta   90.00
_cell.angle_gamma   90.00
#
_symmetry.space_group_name_H-M   'P 1'
#
loop_
_entity.id
_entity.type
_entity.pdbx_description
1 polymer ?
#
loop_
_entity_poly.entity_id
_entity_poly.type
_entity_poly.pdbx_seq_one_letter_code
_entity_poly.pdbx_strand_id
1 'polypeptide(L)'
;MNSALQYPIFGPEIRCPHCRQKIAALTLTDTYLCPRHGAFEADPKTSELVHLQSGRHWRLWNGEWYRQHTHPDGIRFEIHEALDRLYTQGYRATRVIIAQRYQELISSYLERSTPWRGESDTTQPKLYGLPVEFSPDPKDEPCWDVINFDLEKEQGVPIRYPYFRLFE
;
A
#
# COMPACT_ATOMS: atom_id res chain seq x y z
N MET A 1 32.92 -12.85 16.20
CA MET A 1 33.37 -12.76 14.79
C MET A 1 32.64 -11.59 14.18
N ASN A 2 33.39 -10.58 13.73
CA ASN A 2 32.87 -9.30 13.23
C ASN A 2 31.91 -9.54 12.07
N SER A 3 30.61 -9.38 12.32
CA SER A 3 29.61 -9.20 11.26
C SER A 3 29.91 -7.86 10.62
N ALA A 4 30.89 -7.86 9.72
CA ALA A 4 31.25 -6.73 8.88
C ALA A 4 29.95 -6.16 8.33
N LEU A 5 29.63 -4.96 8.80
CA LEU A 5 28.64 -4.03 8.29
C LEU A 5 28.25 -4.39 6.84
N GLN A 6 27.18 -5.19 6.67
CA GLN A 6 26.64 -5.58 5.37
C GLN A 6 25.87 -4.38 4.82
N TYR A 7 26.61 -3.30 4.58
CA TYR A 7 26.15 -2.21 3.75
C TYR A 7 26.34 -2.64 2.30
N PRO A 8 25.32 -2.54 1.46
CA PRO A 8 23.98 -2.00 1.74
C PRO A 8 22.99 -3.08 2.17
N ILE A 9 22.01 -2.73 3.00
CA ILE A 9 21.04 -3.71 3.57
C ILE A 9 20.18 -4.40 2.53
N PHE A 10 19.79 -3.68 1.47
CA PHE A 10 19.03 -4.24 0.35
C PHE A 10 19.92 -4.77 -0.78
N GLY A 11 21.23 -4.83 -0.56
CA GLY A 11 22.22 -5.25 -1.54
C GLY A 11 22.77 -4.10 -2.40
N PRO A 12 23.72 -4.39 -3.30
CA PRO A 12 24.47 -3.38 -4.05
C PRO A 12 23.61 -2.56 -5.02
N GLU A 13 22.45 -3.10 -5.44
CA GLU A 13 21.52 -2.44 -6.35
C GLU A 13 20.08 -2.65 -5.90
N ILE A 14 19.27 -1.61 -5.99
CA ILE A 14 17.81 -1.70 -5.83
C ILE A 14 17.10 -1.13 -7.04
N ARG A 15 15.81 -1.43 -7.20
CA ARG A 15 14.95 -0.72 -8.16
C ARG A 15 14.42 0.54 -7.51
N CYS A 16 14.57 1.69 -8.18
CA CYS A 16 13.99 2.95 -7.70
C CYS A 16 12.47 2.80 -7.56
N PRO A 17 11.87 3.16 -6.42
CA PRO A 17 10.43 3.02 -6.22
C PRO A 17 9.58 3.90 -7.15
N HIS A 18 10.17 4.94 -7.75
CA HIS A 18 9.49 5.85 -8.67
C HIS A 18 9.61 5.46 -10.15
N CYS A 19 10.83 5.29 -10.67
CA CYS A 19 11.04 4.95 -12.09
C CYS A 19 11.31 3.47 -12.36
N ARG A 20 11.42 2.63 -11.33
CA ARG A 20 11.81 1.21 -11.42
C ARG A 20 13.18 0.95 -12.07
N GLN A 21 13.97 2.01 -12.33
CA GLN A 21 15.34 1.88 -12.81
C GLN A 21 16.23 1.30 -11.71
N LYS A 22 17.21 0.47 -12.09
CA LYS A 22 18.22 -0.01 -11.15
C LYS A 22 19.09 1.16 -10.70
N ILE A 23 19.26 1.31 -9.39
CA ILE A 23 20.11 2.30 -8.75
C ILE A 23 21.09 1.58 -7.84
N ALA A 24 22.36 1.95 -7.96
CA ALA A 24 23.41 1.39 -7.12
C ALA A 24 23.45 2.12 -5.78
N ALA A 25 23.82 1.39 -4.73
CA ALA A 25 24.17 2.00 -3.46
C ALA A 25 25.48 2.77 -3.58
N LEU A 26 25.60 3.85 -2.80
CA LEU A 26 26.87 4.53 -2.60
C LEU A 26 27.76 3.65 -1.71
N THR A 27 29.02 3.53 -2.10
CA THR A 27 30.01 2.64 -1.48
C THR A 27 30.02 2.78 0.04
N LEU A 28 29.82 1.65 0.75
CA LEU A 28 29.82 1.57 2.22
C LEU A 28 28.73 2.41 2.91
N THR A 29 27.63 2.69 2.22
CA THR A 29 26.46 3.37 2.81
C THR A 29 25.18 2.62 2.48
N ASP A 30 24.12 2.94 3.21
CA ASP A 30 22.74 2.51 2.91
C ASP A 30 22.00 3.49 2.00
N THR A 31 22.73 4.38 1.33
CA THR A 31 22.16 5.40 0.45
C THR A 31 22.22 4.96 -1.01
N TYR A 32 21.11 5.11 -1.73
CA TYR A 32 20.97 4.82 -3.15
C TYR A 32 20.63 6.11 -3.89
N LEU A 33 21.37 6.43 -4.94
CA LEU A 33 21.16 7.66 -5.70
C LEU A 33 20.46 7.37 -7.03
N CYS A 34 19.23 7.83 -7.17
CA CYS A 34 18.54 7.85 -8.45
C CYS A 34 18.85 9.14 -9.21
N PRO A 35 19.33 9.09 -10.46
CA PRO A 35 19.64 10.29 -11.23
C PRO A 35 18.42 11.16 -11.54
N ARG A 36 17.21 10.59 -11.48
CA ARG A 36 15.95 11.29 -11.76
C ARG A 36 15.20 11.73 -10.51
N HIS A 37 15.26 10.92 -9.44
CA HIS A 37 14.40 11.09 -8.29
C HIS A 37 15.14 11.50 -7.02
N GLY A 38 16.48 11.46 -6.99
CA GLY A 38 17.25 11.87 -5.81
C GLY A 38 17.73 10.69 -4.96
N ALA A 39 18.14 11.01 -3.73
CA ALA A 39 18.75 10.06 -2.81
C ALA A 39 17.70 9.37 -1.92
N PHE A 40 17.83 8.05 -1.81
CA PHE A 40 17.06 7.19 -0.94
C PHE A 40 18.00 6.62 0.12
N GLU A 41 17.59 6.58 1.37
CA GLU A 41 18.37 6.00 2.46
C GLU A 41 17.62 4.81 3.04
N ALA A 42 18.29 3.68 3.20
CA ALA A 42 17.74 2.54 3.91
C ALA A 42 18.00 2.67 5.41
N ASP A 43 16.95 2.55 6.22
CA ASP A 43 17.08 2.53 7.67
C ASP A 43 17.37 1.10 8.15
N PRO A 44 18.54 0.85 8.78
CA PRO A 44 18.90 -0.48 9.26
C PRO A 44 18.02 -1.04 10.36
N LYS A 45 17.30 -0.20 11.09
CA LYS A 45 16.48 -0.66 12.21
C LYS A 45 15.09 -1.08 11.75
N THR A 46 14.54 -0.38 10.76
CA THR A 46 13.16 -0.56 10.31
C THR A 46 13.08 -1.31 8.98
N SER A 47 14.20 -1.50 8.28
CA SER A 47 14.23 -2.05 6.92
C SER A 47 13.30 -1.28 5.98
N GLU A 48 13.22 0.04 6.18
CA GLU A 48 12.48 0.97 5.32
C GLU A 48 13.44 1.73 4.42
N LEU A 49 13.01 2.01 3.20
CA LEU A 49 13.68 2.92 2.29
C LEU A 49 13.01 4.29 2.39
N VAL A 50 13.75 5.31 2.77
CA VAL A 50 13.27 6.68 2.95
C VAL A 50 13.80 7.57 1.83
N HIS A 51 12.93 8.30 1.16
CA HIS A 51 13.35 9.30 0.18
C HIS A 51 13.66 10.62 0.88
N LEU A 52 14.95 10.99 0.90
CA LEU A 52 15.45 12.13 1.68
C LEU A 52 14.81 13.47 1.31
N GLN A 53 14.48 13.69 0.03
CA GLN A 53 13.91 14.97 -0.40
C GLN A 53 12.42 15.10 -0.06
N SER A 54 11.67 14.00 0.00
CA SER A 54 10.21 14.03 0.18
C SER A 54 9.71 13.48 1.51
N GLY A 55 10.58 12.84 2.30
CA GLY A 55 10.21 12.14 3.54
C GLY A 55 9.22 10.99 3.31
N ARG A 56 9.19 10.40 2.11
CA ARG A 56 8.31 9.27 1.80
C ARG A 56 9.02 7.98 2.19
N HIS A 57 8.25 7.00 2.65
CA HIS A 57 8.75 5.74 3.16
C HIS A 57 8.27 4.59 2.25
N TRP A 58 9.14 3.61 2.02
CA TRP A 58 8.81 2.37 1.32
C TRP A 58 9.32 1.18 2.10
N ARG A 59 8.57 0.09 2.02
CA ARG A 59 8.96 -1.22 2.56
C ARG A 59 9.05 -2.20 1.40
N LEU A 60 10.02 -3.12 1.46
CA LEU A 60 10.22 -4.13 0.42
C LEU A 60 9.50 -5.43 0.84
N TRP A 61 8.64 -5.95 -0.03
CA TRP A 61 8.03 -7.26 0.16
C TRP A 61 7.99 -8.02 -1.16
N ASN A 62 8.46 -9.27 -1.15
CA ASN A 62 8.51 -10.15 -2.33
C ASN A 62 9.17 -9.50 -3.58
N GLY A 63 10.12 -8.59 -3.37
CA GLY A 63 10.81 -7.87 -4.46
C GLY A 63 10.08 -6.62 -5.00
N GLU A 64 8.95 -6.25 -4.39
CA GLU A 64 8.19 -5.04 -4.73
C GLU A 64 8.22 -4.02 -3.59
N TRP A 65 8.27 -2.73 -3.97
CA TRP A 65 8.27 -1.61 -3.03
C TRP A 65 6.84 -1.16 -2.75
N TYR A 66 6.43 -1.25 -1.49
CA TYR A 66 5.16 -0.75 -1.00
C TYR A 66 5.37 0.57 -0.28
N ARG A 67 4.77 1.63 -0.82
CA ARG A 67 4.85 2.96 -0.24
C ARG A 67 4.03 3.02 1.04
N GLN A 68 4.62 3.37 2.16
CA GLN A 68 3.88 3.59 3.39
C GLN A 68 3.22 4.98 3.34
N HIS A 69 1.90 5.01 3.55
CA HIS A 69 1.14 6.26 3.61
C HIS A 69 1.04 6.76 5.04
N THR A 70 1.06 8.07 5.20
CA THR A 70 0.79 8.75 6.47
C THR A 70 -0.54 9.51 6.44
N HIS A 71 -1.15 9.63 5.25
CA HIS A 71 -2.39 10.37 5.04
C HIS A 71 -3.49 9.45 4.52
N PRO A 72 -4.74 9.57 5.00
CA PRO A 72 -5.89 8.76 4.56
C PRO A 72 -6.14 8.85 3.07
N ASP A 73 -6.01 10.04 2.49
CA ASP A 73 -6.19 10.20 1.05
C ASP A 73 -5.15 9.42 0.24
N GLY A 74 -3.91 9.27 0.74
CA GLY A 74 -2.85 8.55 0.03
C GLY A 74 -3.21 7.09 -0.23
N ILE A 75 -3.69 6.39 0.81
CA ILE A 75 -4.13 5.00 0.69
C ILE A 75 -5.47 4.88 -0.05
N ARG A 76 -6.40 5.82 0.13
CA ARG A 76 -7.66 5.85 -0.63
C ARG A 76 -7.43 5.98 -2.14
N PHE A 77 -6.54 6.89 -2.55
CA PHE A 77 -6.17 7.04 -3.96
C PHE A 77 -5.48 5.79 -4.51
N GLU A 78 -4.60 5.14 -3.73
CA GLU A 78 -3.94 3.91 -4.16
C GLU A 78 -4.94 2.76 -4.34
N ILE A 79 -5.89 2.61 -3.41
CA ILE A 79 -7.00 1.64 -3.52
C ILE A 79 -7.85 1.94 -4.74
N HIS A 80 -8.21 3.20 -4.96
CA HIS A 80 -9.01 3.61 -6.13
C HIS A 80 -8.30 3.28 -7.45
N GLU A 81 -7.00 3.59 -7.57
CA GLU A 81 -6.20 3.26 -8.76
C GLU A 81 -6.08 1.74 -8.95
N ALA A 82 -5.96 0.96 -7.87
CA ALA A 82 -5.92 -0.50 -7.95
C ALA A 82 -7.27 -1.09 -8.39
N LEU A 83 -8.39 -0.54 -7.89
CA LEU A 83 -9.73 -0.90 -8.36
C LEU A 83 -9.89 -0.62 -9.85
N ASP A 84 -9.51 0.57 -10.32
CA ASP A 84 -9.61 0.96 -11.73
C ASP A 84 -8.76 0.05 -12.64
N ARG A 85 -7.56 -0.32 -12.19
CA ARG A 85 -6.72 -1.31 -12.88
C ARG A 85 -7.35 -2.70 -12.94
N LEU A 86 -7.97 -3.17 -11.85
CA LEU A 86 -8.70 -4.45 -11.85
C LEU A 86 -9.89 -4.43 -12.82
N TYR A 87 -10.63 -3.32 -12.85
CA TYR A 87 -11.75 -3.16 -13.79
C TYR A 87 -11.28 -3.19 -15.24
N THR A 88 -10.16 -2.53 -15.55
CA THR A 88 -9.55 -2.57 -16.89
C THR A 88 -9.13 -3.99 -17.31
N GLN A 89 -8.78 -4.84 -16.34
CA GLN A 89 -8.43 -6.24 -16.57
C GLN A 89 -9.66 -7.17 -16.65
N GLY A 90 -10.89 -6.65 -16.51
CA GLY A 90 -12.13 -7.42 -16.55
C GLY A 90 -12.45 -8.15 -15.25
N TYR A 91 -11.78 -7.82 -14.15
CA TYR A 91 -12.07 -8.37 -12.83
C TYR A 91 -12.94 -7.40 -12.02
N ARG A 92 -13.74 -7.96 -11.11
CA ARG A 92 -14.50 -7.19 -10.14
C ARG A 92 -13.91 -7.40 -8.75
N ALA A 93 -13.67 -6.31 -8.04
CA ALA A 93 -13.36 -6.39 -6.62
C ALA A 93 -14.64 -6.68 -5.83
N THR A 94 -14.58 -7.66 -4.94
CA THR A 94 -15.68 -8.00 -4.01
C THR A 94 -15.46 -7.41 -2.64
N ARG A 95 -14.21 -7.33 -2.19
CA ARG A 95 -13.83 -6.87 -0.86
C ARG A 95 -12.48 -6.16 -0.90
N VAL A 96 -12.32 -5.16 -0.03
CA VAL A 96 -11.05 -4.46 0.19
C VAL A 96 -10.51 -4.87 1.55
N ILE A 97 -9.34 -5.49 1.59
CA ILE A 97 -8.66 -5.83 2.84
C ILE A 97 -7.58 -4.78 3.06
N ILE A 98 -7.67 -3.99 4.12
CA ILE A 98 -6.71 -2.92 4.43
C ILE A 98 -5.85 -3.36 5.61
N ALA A 99 -4.56 -3.04 5.58
CA ALA A 99 -3.68 -3.33 6.70
C ALA A 99 -4.20 -2.68 8.00
N GLN A 100 -4.22 -3.44 9.09
CA GLN A 100 -4.77 -3.00 10.38
C GLN A 100 -4.19 -1.67 10.88
N ARG A 101 -2.91 -1.36 10.56
CA ARG A 101 -2.26 -0.08 10.89
C ARG A 101 -3.00 1.16 10.36
N TYR A 102 -3.77 1.01 9.28
CA TYR A 102 -4.55 2.07 8.68
C TYR A 102 -5.99 2.16 9.20
N GLN A 103 -6.38 1.28 10.12
CA GLN A 103 -7.72 1.25 10.68
C GLN A 103 -8.10 2.59 11.30
N GLU A 104 -7.28 3.12 12.22
CA GLU A 104 -7.56 4.40 12.86
C GLU A 104 -7.57 5.55 11.85
N LEU A 105 -6.63 5.50 10.89
CA LEU A 105 -6.41 6.53 9.89
C LEU A 105 -7.56 6.64 8.86
N ILE A 106 -8.15 5.51 8.43
CA ILE A 106 -9.25 5.48 7.46
C ILE A 106 -10.62 5.43 8.15
N SER A 107 -10.70 5.10 9.44
CA SER A 107 -11.98 4.93 10.17
C SER A 107 -12.98 6.08 10.02
N SER A 108 -12.48 7.31 9.90
CA SER A 108 -13.27 8.54 9.70
C SER A 108 -13.89 8.67 8.30
N TYR A 109 -13.34 7.96 7.31
CA TYR A 109 -13.75 8.00 5.91
C TYR A 109 -14.56 6.78 5.48
N LEU A 110 -14.66 5.78 6.35
CA LEU A 110 -15.49 4.60 6.09
C LEU A 110 -16.95 4.99 6.24
N GLU A 111 -17.73 4.73 5.20
CA GLU A 111 -19.17 4.89 5.24
C GLU A 111 -19.74 3.86 6.21
N ARG A 112 -20.13 4.30 7.40
CA ARG A 112 -20.95 3.49 8.31
C ARG A 112 -22.39 3.65 7.87
N SER A 113 -22.98 2.59 7.32
CA SER A 113 -24.40 2.58 6.99
C SER A 113 -25.23 2.90 8.23
N THR A 114 -25.95 4.02 8.21
CA THR A 114 -26.91 4.38 9.25
C THR A 114 -28.05 3.35 9.27
N PRO A 115 -28.46 2.84 10.46
CA PRO A 115 -29.34 1.68 10.59
C PRO A 115 -30.83 1.99 10.37
N TRP A 116 -31.19 2.83 9.40
CA TRP A 116 -32.59 3.22 9.14
C TRP A 116 -33.38 2.26 8.25
N ARG A 117 -32.80 1.13 7.84
CA ARG A 117 -33.57 -0.05 7.38
C ARG A 117 -33.22 -1.22 8.26
N GLY A 118 -34.23 -1.71 8.98
CA GLY A 118 -34.13 -2.93 9.76
C GLY A 118 -33.86 -4.12 8.84
N GLU A 119 -32.61 -4.51 8.77
CA GLU A 119 -32.21 -5.87 8.48
C GLU A 119 -30.89 -6.10 9.22
N SER A 120 -30.88 -7.18 9.98
CA SER A 120 -29.82 -7.64 10.86
C SER A 120 -28.62 -8.14 10.06
N ASP A 121 -27.95 -7.24 9.33
CA ASP A 121 -26.69 -7.58 8.69
C ASP A 121 -25.63 -6.55 9.02
N THR A 122 -24.52 -7.09 9.49
CA THR A 122 -23.39 -6.44 10.15
C THR A 122 -23.04 -5.03 9.64
N THR A 123 -22.75 -4.14 10.59
CA THR A 123 -22.25 -2.76 10.45
C THR A 123 -20.85 -2.72 9.81
N GLN A 124 -20.64 -3.43 8.70
CA GLN A 124 -19.34 -3.50 8.06
C GLN A 124 -19.01 -2.15 7.43
N PRO A 125 -17.82 -1.59 7.72
CA PRO A 125 -17.39 -0.36 7.10
C PRO A 125 -17.31 -0.56 5.58
N LYS A 126 -17.74 0.45 4.82
CA LYS A 126 -17.64 0.43 3.36
C LYS A 126 -16.69 1.50 2.87
N LEU A 127 -15.93 1.17 1.83
CA LEU A 127 -15.10 2.10 1.08
C LEU A 127 -15.36 1.86 -0.40
N TYR A 128 -15.68 2.94 -1.12
CA TYR A 128 -16.08 2.86 -2.52
C TYR A 128 -17.27 1.89 -2.79
N GLY A 129 -18.21 1.79 -1.84
CA GLY A 129 -19.34 0.86 -1.91
C GLY A 129 -18.97 -0.63 -1.74
N LEU A 130 -17.71 -0.96 -1.50
CA LEU A 130 -17.22 -2.32 -1.20
C LEU A 130 -17.09 -2.52 0.31
N PRO A 131 -17.36 -3.74 0.83
CA PRO A 131 -17.06 -4.07 2.21
C PRO A 131 -15.55 -3.98 2.46
N VAL A 132 -15.19 -3.36 3.59
CA VAL A 132 -13.81 -3.24 4.05
C VAL A 132 -13.59 -4.18 5.22
N GLU A 133 -12.53 -4.96 5.11
CA GLU A 133 -12.00 -5.73 6.23
C GLU A 133 -10.59 -5.28 6.56
N PHE A 134 -10.21 -5.46 7.81
CA PHE A 134 -8.85 -5.21 8.25
C PHE A 134 -8.07 -6.51 8.28
N SER A 135 -6.81 -6.42 7.88
CA SER A 135 -5.90 -7.56 7.92
C SER A 135 -5.74 -8.12 9.33
N PRO A 136 -5.33 -9.39 9.47
CA PRO A 136 -4.81 -9.91 10.73
C PRO A 136 -3.58 -9.13 11.22
N ASP A 137 -3.21 -9.35 12.48
CA ASP A 137 -2.03 -8.72 13.09
C ASP A 137 -0.77 -9.14 12.31
N PRO A 138 0.17 -8.22 12.01
CA PRO A 138 1.43 -8.56 11.35
C PRO A 138 2.25 -9.65 12.06
N LYS A 139 1.96 -9.96 13.33
CA LYS A 139 2.55 -11.11 14.05
C LYS A 139 2.09 -12.46 13.51
N ASP A 140 0.84 -12.54 13.05
CA ASP A 140 0.26 -13.76 12.48
C ASP A 140 0.61 -13.85 10.99
N GLU A 141 0.53 -12.72 10.28
CA GLU A 141 0.83 -12.64 8.84
C GLU A 141 1.77 -11.45 8.54
N PRO A 142 3.10 -11.69 8.45
CA PRO A 142 4.10 -10.63 8.33
C PRO A 142 4.03 -9.84 7.02
N CYS A 143 3.34 -10.35 6.01
CA CYS A 143 3.09 -9.62 4.77
C CYS A 143 2.35 -8.31 5.03
N TRP A 144 1.45 -8.28 6.02
CA TRP A 144 0.68 -7.09 6.37
C TRP A 144 1.49 -6.03 7.09
N ASP A 145 2.72 -6.30 7.51
CA ASP A 145 3.62 -5.24 7.97
C ASP A 145 4.09 -4.37 6.77
N VAL A 146 4.08 -4.91 5.55
CA VAL A 146 4.56 -4.20 4.36
C VAL A 146 3.43 -3.80 3.42
N ILE A 147 2.51 -4.73 3.13
CA ILE A 147 1.39 -4.52 2.22
C ILE A 147 0.41 -3.53 2.84
N ASN A 148 -0.08 -2.58 2.06
CA ASN A 148 -1.04 -1.57 2.53
C ASN A 148 -2.48 -2.05 2.48
N PHE A 149 -2.83 -2.75 1.41
CA PHE A 149 -4.14 -3.31 1.17
C PHE A 149 -4.03 -4.44 0.14
N ASP A 150 -5.04 -5.29 0.11
CA ASP A 150 -5.29 -6.27 -0.94
C ASP A 150 -6.74 -6.18 -1.40
N LEU A 151 -6.99 -6.61 -2.64
CA LEU A 151 -8.31 -6.59 -3.26
C LEU A 151 -8.70 -8.02 -3.61
N GLU A 152 -9.73 -8.53 -2.93
CA GLU A 152 -10.34 -9.78 -3.36
C GLU A 152 -11.07 -9.55 -4.67
N LYS A 153 -10.73 -10.38 -5.65
CA LYS A 153 -11.20 -10.25 -7.02
C LYS A 153 -11.92 -11.52 -7.45
N GLU A 154 -13.02 -11.34 -8.16
CA GLU A 154 -13.75 -12.41 -8.81
C GLU A 154 -13.73 -12.20 -10.33
N GLN A 155 -13.82 -13.32 -11.07
CA GLN A 155 -14.00 -13.29 -12.52
C GLN A 155 -15.42 -12.81 -12.83
N GLY A 156 -15.54 -11.60 -13.37
CA GLY A 156 -16.82 -11.05 -13.77
C GLY A 156 -16.72 -9.57 -14.10
N VAL A 157 -17.33 -9.18 -15.23
CA VAL A 157 -17.47 -7.77 -15.60
C VAL A 157 -18.57 -7.17 -14.72
N PRO A 158 -18.32 -6.10 -13.95
CA PRO A 158 -19.37 -5.48 -13.15
C PRO A 158 -20.46 -4.92 -14.07
N ILE A 159 -21.71 -5.28 -13.81
CA ILE A 159 -22.87 -4.80 -14.58
C ILE A 159 -23.11 -3.29 -14.36
N ARG A 160 -22.55 -2.69 -13.29
CA ARG A 160 -22.59 -1.25 -13.03
C ARG A 160 -21.30 -0.78 -12.36
N TYR A 161 -20.60 0.12 -13.02
CA TYR A 161 -19.53 0.93 -12.44
C TYR A 161 -20.18 2.05 -11.60
N PRO A 162 -20.03 2.10 -10.26
CA PRO A 162 -20.69 3.12 -9.44
C PRO A 162 -20.06 4.52 -9.58
N TYR A 163 -18.85 4.62 -10.16
CA TYR A 163 -18.00 5.80 -10.04
C TYR A 163 -17.80 6.64 -11.29
N PHE A 164 -18.66 6.48 -12.31
CA PHE A 164 -18.66 7.39 -13.45
C PHE A 164 -19.11 8.83 -13.09
N ARG A 165 -19.44 9.12 -11.81
CA ARG A 165 -19.92 10.43 -11.33
C ARG A 165 -19.23 10.90 -10.05
N LEU A 166 -17.90 10.92 -9.99
CA LEU A 166 -17.15 11.65 -8.93
C LEU A 166 -16.46 12.93 -9.42
N PHE A 167 -16.69 13.32 -10.68
CA PHE A 167 -16.22 14.59 -11.24
C PHE A 167 -17.41 15.43 -11.74
N GLU A 168 -18.31 15.81 -10.82
CA GLU A 168 -19.25 16.93 -10.99
C GLU A 168 -19.31 17.75 -9.70
#